data_AF-A0A955VN46-F1
#
_entry.id   AF-A0A955VN46-F1
#
_cell.length_a   1.000
_cell.length_b   1.000
_cell.length_c   1.000
_cell.angle_alpha   90.00
_cell.angle_beta   90.00
_cell.angle_gamma   90.00
#
_symmetry.space_group_name_H-M   'P 1'
#
loop_
_entity.id
_entity.type
_entity.pdbx_description
1 polymer ?
#
loop_
_entity_poly.entity_id
_entity_poly.type
_entity_poly.pdbx_seq_one_letter_code
_entity_poly.pdbx_strand_id
1 'polypeptide(L)'
;LELELLKKEYGLSMQAWIHRAREVGALEAAVAASLLAQFKARGWRVREPGEQLAAEPPCLFERLVARAHAEEMISPGKAAELMRLPLSEYNKKLRLEAPRVTADR
;
A
#
# COMPACT_ATOMS: atom_id res chain seq x y z
N LEU A 1 6.92 19.39 -10.91
CA LEU A 1 7.43 19.46 -9.52
C LEU A 1 8.13 18.14 -9.22
N GLU A 2 9.28 18.12 -8.53
CA GLU A 2 10.02 16.86 -8.23
C GLU A 2 9.15 15.84 -7.47
N LEU A 3 8.33 16.28 -6.52
CA LEU A 3 7.38 15.41 -5.80
C LEU A 3 6.32 14.75 -6.72
N GLU A 4 6.00 15.36 -7.86
CA GLU A 4 5.07 14.79 -8.83
C GLU A 4 5.71 13.63 -9.60
N LEU A 5 7.00 13.74 -9.89
CA LEU A 5 7.75 12.67 -10.52
C LEU A 5 7.87 11.47 -9.58
N LEU A 6 8.22 11.72 -8.31
CA LEU A 6 8.27 10.68 -7.28
C LEU A 6 6.91 10.00 -7.05
N LYS A 7 5.82 10.78 -7.10
CA LYS A 7 4.46 10.22 -7.04
C LYS A 7 4.18 9.26 -8.18
N LYS A 8 4.53 9.63 -9.41
CA LYS A 8 4.32 8.80 -10.61
C LYS A 8 5.19 7.54 -10.60
N GLU A 9 6.43 7.66 -10.17
CA GLU A 9 7.40 6.56 -10.19
C GLU A 9 7.13 5.51 -9.11
N TYR A 10 6.75 5.94 -7.90
CA TYR A 10 6.68 5.05 -6.73
C TYR A 10 5.27 4.85 -6.16
N GLY A 11 4.25 5.51 -6.72
CA GLY A 11 2.87 5.31 -6.28
C GLY A 11 2.55 5.88 -4.90
N LEU A 12 3.36 6.81 -4.39
CA LEU A 12 3.19 7.42 -3.06
C LEU A 12 2.76 8.89 -3.17
N SER A 13 1.84 9.34 -2.31
CA SER A 13 1.35 10.72 -2.35
C SER A 13 2.47 11.73 -2.07
N MET A 14 2.36 12.92 -2.64
CA MET A 14 3.33 14.00 -2.40
C MET A 14 3.42 14.36 -0.90
N GLN A 15 2.30 14.31 -0.20
CA GLN A 15 2.27 14.54 1.25
C GLN A 15 3.01 13.44 2.01
N ALA A 16 2.84 12.18 1.63
CA ALA A 16 3.55 11.07 2.26
C ALA A 16 5.07 11.15 2.02
N TRP A 17 5.51 11.64 0.85
CA TRP A 17 6.91 11.98 0.62
C TRP A 17 7.45 13.05 1.57
N ILE A 18 6.69 14.13 1.81
CA ILE A 18 7.08 15.19 2.77
C ILE A 18 7.19 14.61 4.19
N HIS A 19 6.23 13.78 4.60
CA HIS A 19 6.26 13.12 5.90
C HIS A 19 7.47 12.20 6.04
N ARG A 20 7.75 11.37 5.03
CA ARG A 20 8.88 10.44 5.04
C ARG A 20 10.23 11.17 5.04
N ALA A 21 10.37 12.21 4.23
CA ALA A 21 11.57 13.03 4.18
C ALA A 21 11.89 13.67 5.55
N ARG A 22 10.85 14.08 6.30
CA ARG A 22 11.01 14.54 7.68
C ARG A 22 11.48 13.43 8.62
N GLU A 23 10.88 12.25 8.55
CA GLU A 23 11.21 11.12 9.44
C GLU A 23 12.66 10.64 9.28
N VAL A 24 13.20 10.67 8.06
CA VAL A 24 14.59 10.28 7.79
C VAL A 24 15.58 11.44 8.00
N GLY A 25 15.10 12.61 8.41
CA GLY A 25 15.94 13.79 8.64
C GLY A 25 16.39 14.51 7.36
N ALA A 26 15.85 14.18 6.18
CA ALA A 26 16.11 14.89 4.93
C ALA A 26 15.42 16.26 4.88
N LEU A 27 14.37 16.47 5.67
CA LEU A 27 13.71 17.75 5.88
C LEU A 27 13.62 18.09 7.36
N GLU A 28 13.95 19.32 7.72
CA GLU A 28 13.66 19.85 9.04
C GLU A 28 12.15 19.94 9.29
N ALA A 29 11.75 19.81 10.56
CA ALA A 29 10.34 19.84 10.96
C ALA A 29 9.63 21.14 10.55
N ALA A 30 10.31 22.29 10.63
CA ALA A 30 9.76 23.58 10.24
C ALA A 30 9.48 23.67 8.72
N VAL A 31 10.40 23.16 7.91
CA VAL A 31 10.26 23.12 6.45
C VAL A 31 9.10 22.19 6.05
N ALA A 32 9.05 20.99 6.62
CA ALA A 32 7.95 20.06 6.37
C ALA A 32 6.58 20.64 6.76
N ALA A 33 6.50 21.34 7.90
CA ALA A 33 5.28 22.00 8.35
C ALA A 33 4.83 23.12 7.39
N SER A 34 5.77 23.95 6.91
CA SER A 34 5.50 25.00 5.92
C SER A 34 4.99 24.41 4.60
N LEU A 35 5.62 23.35 4.10
CA LEU A 35 5.19 22.67 2.88
C LEU A 35 3.77 22.11 3.02
N LEU A 36 3.47 21.41 4.13
CA LEU A 36 2.13 20.88 4.39
C LEU A 36 1.07 21.99 4.52
N ALA A 37 1.43 23.15 5.08
CA ALA A 37 0.55 24.32 5.14
C ALA A 37 0.24 24.88 3.74
N GLN A 38 1.24 24.96 2.86
CA GLN A 38 1.04 25.36 1.46
C GLN A 38 0.14 24.36 0.72
N PHE A 39 0.32 23.07 0.94
CA PHE A 39 -0.54 22.03 0.37
C PHE A 39 -1.99 22.19 0.83
N LYS A 40 -2.21 22.50 2.11
CA LYS A 40 -3.54 22.82 2.62
C LYS A 40 -4.14 24.04 1.92
N ALA A 41 -3.39 25.13 1.80
CA ALA A 41 -3.85 26.37 1.16
C ALA A 41 -4.23 26.17 -0.31
N ARG A 42 -3.56 25.24 -1.01
CA ARG A 42 -3.82 24.91 -2.41
C ARG A 42 -4.86 23.80 -2.62
N GLY A 43 -5.48 23.28 -1.55
CA GLY A 43 -6.46 22.19 -1.65
C GLY A 43 -5.85 20.82 -1.99
N TRP A 44 -4.52 20.69 -1.97
CA TRP A 44 -3.80 19.47 -2.35
C TRP A 44 -3.87 18.36 -1.31
N ARG A 45 -4.56 18.60 -0.19
CA ARG A 45 -4.94 17.52 0.73
C ARG A 45 -5.95 16.55 0.13
N VAL A 46 -6.85 17.06 -0.70
CA VAL A 46 -7.94 16.26 -1.29
C VAL A 46 -7.55 15.80 -2.68
N ARG A 47 -6.95 16.69 -3.49
CA ARG A 47 -6.55 16.39 -4.85
C ARG A 47 -5.19 17.00 -5.13
N GLU A 48 -4.17 16.16 -5.10
CA GLU A 48 -2.81 16.56 -5.41
C GLU A 48 -2.67 16.90 -6.90
N PRO A 49 -1.66 17.69 -7.31
CA PRO A 49 -1.36 17.91 -8.72
C PRO A 49 -1.03 16.61 -9.46
N GLY A 50 -1.28 16.62 -10.76
CA GLY A 50 -1.03 15.50 -11.66
C GLY A 50 -2.06 14.38 -11.57
N GLU A 51 -1.66 13.21 -12.06
CA GLU A 51 -2.46 11.99 -12.00
C GLU A 51 -2.71 11.58 -10.56
N GLN A 52 -3.93 11.13 -10.25
CA GLN A 52 -4.25 10.66 -8.91
C GLN A 52 -3.82 9.22 -8.75
N LEU A 53 -3.27 8.90 -7.57
CA LEU A 53 -3.00 7.53 -7.23
C LEU A 53 -4.33 6.79 -7.08
N ALA A 54 -4.39 5.56 -7.60
CA ALA A 54 -5.51 4.70 -7.34
C ALA A 54 -5.63 4.47 -5.82
N ALA A 55 -6.86 4.53 -5.30
CA ALA A 55 -7.09 4.18 -3.91
C ALA A 55 -6.74 2.71 -3.69
N GLU A 56 -5.97 2.42 -2.64
CA GLU A 56 -5.76 1.04 -2.22
C GLU A 56 -7.10 0.43 -1.81
N PRO A 57 -7.50 -0.71 -2.39
CA PRO A 57 -8.72 -1.37 -1.97
C PRO A 57 -8.57 -1.88 -0.53
N PRO A 58 -9.68 -1.95 0.24
CA PRO A 58 -9.64 -2.60 1.55
C PRO A 58 -9.24 -4.06 1.35
N CYS A 59 -8.10 -4.46 1.94
CA CYS A 59 -7.54 -5.81 1.83
C CYS A 59 -7.32 -6.49 3.19
N LEU A 60 -7.80 -5.86 4.28
CA LEU A 60 -7.51 -6.32 5.64
C LEU A 60 -8.08 -7.71 5.91
N PHE A 61 -9.32 -7.95 5.49
CA PHE A 61 -9.98 -9.24 5.73
C PHE A 61 -9.24 -10.36 5.00
N GLU A 62 -8.89 -10.15 3.75
CA GLU A 62 -8.13 -11.07 2.92
C GLU A 62 -6.76 -11.37 3.53
N ARG A 63 -6.06 -10.34 4.03
CA ARG A 63 -4.77 -10.49 4.72
C ARG A 63 -4.90 -11.26 6.04
N LEU A 64 -5.96 -11.03 6.81
CA LEU A 64 -6.22 -11.76 8.05
C LEU A 64 -6.52 -13.24 7.79
N VAL A 65 -7.34 -13.53 6.77
CA VAL A 65 -7.65 -14.91 6.37
C VAL A 65 -6.39 -15.61 5.86
N ALA A 66 -5.60 -14.95 4.99
CA ALA A 66 -4.34 -15.49 4.50
C ALA A 66 -3.35 -15.77 5.63
N ARG A 67 -3.22 -14.84 6.60
CA ARG A 67 -2.38 -15.04 7.79
C ARG A 67 -2.86 -16.22 8.64
N ALA A 68 -4.14 -16.26 9.00
CA ALA A 68 -4.69 -17.33 9.83
C ALA A 68 -4.54 -18.71 9.17
N HIS A 69 -4.63 -18.77 7.83
CA HIS A 69 -4.36 -20.00 7.09
C HIS A 69 -2.86 -20.36 7.10
N ALA A 70 -1.97 -19.39 6.87
CA ALA A 70 -0.51 -19.60 6.88
C ALA A 70 0.02 -19.99 8.27
N GLU A 71 -0.61 -19.49 9.33
CA GLU A 71 -0.34 -19.84 10.74
C GLU A 71 -1.10 -21.10 11.20
N GLU A 72 -1.71 -21.83 10.27
CA GLU A 72 -2.46 -23.09 10.52
C GLU A 72 -3.62 -22.96 11.55
N MET A 73 -4.07 -21.74 11.84
CA MET A 73 -5.19 -21.48 12.75
C MET A 73 -6.54 -21.88 12.15
N ILE A 74 -6.65 -21.89 10.82
CA ILE A 74 -7.84 -22.31 10.08
C ILE A 74 -7.45 -23.25 8.93
N SER A 75 -8.35 -24.17 8.57
CA SER A 75 -8.13 -25.10 7.47
C SER A 75 -8.21 -24.39 6.09
N PRO A 76 -7.61 -24.95 5.03
CA PRO A 76 -7.73 -24.42 3.68
C PRO A 76 -9.19 -24.29 3.21
N GLY A 77 -10.04 -25.26 3.60
CA GLY A 77 -11.48 -25.21 3.32
C GLY A 77 -12.17 -24.05 4.03
N LYS A 78 -11.81 -23.78 5.29
CA LYS A 78 -12.36 -22.65 6.04
C LYS A 78 -11.89 -21.31 5.48
N ALA A 79 -10.63 -21.21 5.06
CA ALA A 79 -10.11 -20.01 4.40
C ALA A 79 -10.83 -19.75 3.07
N ALA A 80 -11.04 -20.77 2.24
CA ALA A 80 -11.80 -20.67 1.00
C ALA A 80 -13.26 -20.23 1.23
N GLU A 81 -13.91 -20.80 2.25
CA GLU A 81 -15.27 -20.42 2.69
C GLU A 81 -15.36 -18.94 3.08
N LEU A 82 -14.42 -18.46 3.93
CA LEU A 82 -14.35 -17.06 4.36
C LEU A 82 -14.16 -16.11 3.17
N MET A 83 -13.35 -16.51 2.19
CA MET A 83 -13.09 -15.75 0.97
C MET A 83 -14.20 -15.86 -0.08
N ARG A 84 -15.25 -16.67 0.18
CA ARG A 84 -16.33 -16.98 -0.78
C ARG A 84 -15.81 -17.53 -2.10
N LEU A 85 -14.77 -18.35 -2.05
CA LEU A 85 -14.16 -19.00 -3.20
C LEU A 85 -14.29 -20.52 -3.11
N PRO A 86 -14.44 -21.22 -4.24
CA PRO A 86 -14.18 -22.65 -4.29
C PRO A 86 -12.75 -22.95 -3.81
N LEU A 87 -12.56 -24.07 -3.10
CA LEU A 87 -11.23 -24.47 -2.59
C LEU A 87 -10.18 -24.56 -3.71
N SER A 88 -10.58 -25.01 -4.90
CA SER A 88 -9.72 -25.08 -6.08
C SER A 88 -9.23 -23.70 -6.56
N GLU A 89 -10.07 -22.66 -6.46
CA GLU A 89 -9.70 -21.29 -6.81
C GLU A 89 -8.86 -20.63 -5.74
N TYR A 90 -9.19 -20.84 -4.46
CA TYR A 90 -8.39 -20.36 -3.34
C TYR A 90 -6.95 -20.90 -3.40
N ASN A 91 -6.79 -22.21 -3.68
CA ASN A 91 -5.47 -22.83 -3.85
C ASN A 91 -4.70 -22.27 -5.05
N LYS A 92 -5.37 -21.90 -6.15
CA LYS A 92 -4.73 -21.21 -7.28
C LYS A 92 -4.28 -19.81 -6.89
N LYS A 93 -5.11 -19.06 -6.16
CA LYS A 93 -4.79 -17.70 -5.68
C LYS A 93 -3.54 -17.71 -4.79
N LEU A 94 -3.44 -18.64 -3.85
CA LEU A 94 -2.24 -18.84 -3.03
C LEU A 94 -0.96 -19.07 -3.85
N ARG A 95 -1.06 -19.86 -4.93
CA ARG A 95 0.10 -20.12 -5.81
C ARG A 95 0.53 -18.89 -6.61
N LEU A 96 -0.40 -17.97 -6.89
CA LEU A 96 -0.12 -16.72 -7.62
C LEU A 96 0.43 -15.63 -6.68
N GLU A 97 0.01 -15.62 -5.42
CA GLU A 97 0.44 -14.65 -4.40
C GLU A 97 1.72 -15.05 -3.66
N ALA A 98 2.16 -16.30 -3.77
CA ALA A 98 3.47 -16.70 -3.30
C ALA A 98 4.53 -15.80 -3.97
N PRO A 99 5.44 -15.17 -3.22
CA PRO A 99 6.54 -14.44 -3.83
C PRO A 99 7.22 -15.42 -4.79
N ARG A 100 7.49 -14.97 -6.02
CA ARG A 100 8.50 -15.60 -6.86
C ARG A 100 9.77 -15.49 -6.03
N VAL A 101 10.07 -16.51 -5.24
CA VAL A 101 11.39 -16.70 -4.67
C VAL A 101 12.27 -16.74 -5.91
N THR A 102 12.95 -15.63 -6.17
CA THR A 102 14.06 -15.57 -7.11
C THR A 102 15.09 -16.52 -6.51
N ALA A 103 14.93 -17.80 -6.81
CA ALA A 103 16.01 -18.75 -6.80
C ALA A 103 16.93 -18.27 -7.92
N ASP A 104 17.85 -17.39 -7.56
CA ASP A 104 19.09 -17.31 -8.29
C ASP A 104 20.25 -17.22 -7.32
N ARG A 105 21.30 -17.92 -7.73
CA ARG A 105 22.46 -18.38 -6.98
C ARG A 105 23.51 -17.31 -6.78
#